data_AF-A0A1J4VBW4-F1
#
_entry.id   AF-A0A1J4VBW4-F1
#
_cell.length_a   1.000
_cell.length_b   1.000
_cell.length_c   1.000
_cell.angle_alpha   90.00
_cell.angle_beta   90.00
_cell.angle_gamma   90.00
#
_symmetry.space_group_name_H-M   'P 1'
#
loop_
_entity.id
_entity.type
_entity.pdbx_description
1 polymer ?
#
loop_
_entity_poly.entity_id
_entity_poly.type
_entity_poly.pdbx_seq_one_letter_code
_entity_poly.pdbx_strand_id
1 'polypeptide(L)' 'MKNNFTENVLSVIACIPKGEILTYREITKQIANQKVYYVVGNILNKNHNSAIRCHRVVRSDGTPGGYSR' A
#
# COMPACT_ATOMS: atom_id res chain seq x y z
N MET A 1 10.39 -4.18 20.47
CA MET A 1 10.58 -3.63 19.12
C MET A 1 9.28 -3.80 18.35
N LYS A 2 8.52 -2.72 18.11
CA LYS A 2 7.33 -2.79 17.25
C LYS A 2 7.84 -2.81 15.80
N ASN A 3 8.02 -4.00 15.23
CA ASN A 3 8.07 -4.15 13.77
C ASN A 3 6.67 -3.86 13.24
N ASN A 4 6.32 -2.58 13.15
CA ASN A 4 5.00 -2.16 12.72
C ASN A 4 4.90 -2.43 11.23
N PHE A 5 4.32 -3.57 10.87
CA PHE A 5 4.01 -3.95 9.48
C PHE A 5 3.38 -2.78 8.71
N THR A 6 2.53 -2.00 9.39
CA THR A 6 1.96 -0.75 8.89
C THR A 6 3.02 0.27 8.46
N GLU A 7 4.01 0.59 9.31
CA GLU A 7 5.06 1.57 9.00
C GLU A 7 5.91 1.14 7.81
N ASN A 8 6.21 -0.15 7.69
CA ASN A 8 6.91 -0.68 6.52
C ASN A 8 6.09 -0.51 5.25
N VAL A 9 4.80 -0.83 5.29
CA VAL A 9 3.86 -0.63 4.17
C VAL A 9 3.81 0.84 3.75
N LEU A 10 3.66 1.74 4.72
CA LEU A 10 3.60 3.17 4.46
C LEU A 10 4.92 3.71 3.88
N SER A 11 6.06 3.22 4.36
CA SER A 11 7.39 3.61 3.87
C SER A 11 7.62 3.22 2.41
N VAL A 12 7.23 1.98 2.04
CA VAL A 12 7.33 1.53 0.64
C VAL A 12 6.45 2.38 -0.27
N ILE A 13 5.22 2.70 0.16
CA ILE A 13 4.29 3.52 -0.63
C ILE A 13 4.81 4.96 -0.78
N ALA A 14 5.48 5.50 0.24
CA ALA A 14 6.10 6.81 0.19
C ALA A 14 7.24 6.89 -0.84
N CYS A 15 7.94 5.78 -1.08
CA CYS A 15 9.03 5.69 -2.05
C CYS A 15 8.59 5.52 -3.52
N ILE A 16 7.30 5.28 -3.79
CA ILE A 16 6.81 5.09 -5.16
C ILE A 16 7.01 6.39 -5.96
N PRO A 17 7.78 6.40 -7.06
CA PRO A 17 8.04 7.61 -7.84
C PRO A 17 6.80 8.07 -8.61
N LYS A 18 6.84 9.30 -9.13
CA LYS A 18 5.73 9.84 -9.92
C LYS A 18 5.71 9.20 -11.31
N GLY A 19 4.55 8.67 -11.69
CA GLY A 19 4.37 7.97 -12.97
C GLY A 19 4.38 6.45 -12.82
N GLU A 20 4.77 5.93 -11.65
CA GLU A 20 4.70 4.51 -11.34
C GLU A 20 3.53 4.20 -10.41
N ILE A 21 3.03 2.98 -10.54
CA ILE A 21 1.99 2.39 -9.71
C ILE A 21 2.45 1.01 -9.26
N LEU A 22 2.05 0.62 -8.06
CA LEU A 22 2.29 -0.72 -7.53
C LEU A 22 0.96 -1.37 -7.18
N THR A 23 0.91 -2.68 -7.30
CA THR A 23 -0.25 -3.45 -6.86
C THR A 23 -0.13 -3.77 -5.37
N TYR A 24 -1.26 -3.99 -4.70
CA TYR A 24 -1.27 -4.54 -3.32
C TYR A 24 -0.42 -5.81 -3.20
N ARG A 25 -0.39 -6.63 -4.25
CA ARG A 25 0.39 -7.86 -4.31
C ARG A 25 1.89 -7.60 -4.39
N GLU A 26 2.32 -6.60 -5.13
CA GLU A 26 3.75 -6.24 -5.22
C GLU A 26 4.28 -5.66 -3.92
N ILE A 27 3.49 -4.77 -3.28
CA ILE A 27 3.85 -4.22 -1.96
C ILE A 27 3.98 -5.34 -0.93
N THR A 28 3.01 -6.25 -0.90
CA THR A 28 3.10 -7.38 0.02
C THR A 28 4.23 -8.33 -0.30
N LYS A 29 4.56 -8.57 -1.59
CA LYS A 29 5.76 -9.35 -1.97
C LYS A 29 7.07 -8.72 -1.49
N GLN A 30 7.16 -7.39 -1.46
CA GLN A 30 8.38 -6.69 -1.02
C GLN A 30 8.55 -6.71 0.50
N ILE A 31 7.45 -6.72 1.26
CA ILE A 31 7.47 -6.51 2.71
C ILE A 31 7.19 -7.80 3.50
N ALA A 32 6.46 -8.76 2.92
CA ALA A 32 6.01 -9.97 3.60
C ALA A 32 5.76 -11.15 2.65
N ASN A 33 5.29 -12.27 3.22
CA ASN A 33 4.79 -13.38 2.41
C ASN A 33 3.46 -13.01 1.75
N GLN A 34 3.29 -13.42 0.49
CA GLN A 34 2.23 -13.03 -0.48
C GLN A 34 0.76 -13.07 -0.02
N LYS A 35 0.44 -13.52 1.20
CA LYS A 35 -0.93 -13.81 1.66
C LYS A 35 -1.64 -12.66 2.38
N VAL A 36 -1.01 -11.49 2.59
CA VAL A 36 -1.57 -10.38 3.39
C VAL A 36 -1.97 -9.13 2.60
N TYR A 37 -2.30 -9.27 1.31
CA TYR A 37 -2.64 -8.14 0.43
C TYR A 37 -3.86 -7.32 0.89
N TYR A 38 -4.86 -7.96 1.52
CA TYR A 38 -6.05 -7.28 2.07
C TYR A 38 -5.70 -6.37 3.25
N VAL A 39 -4.63 -6.68 3.99
CA VAL A 39 -4.17 -5.86 5.12
C VAL A 39 -3.65 -4.51 4.63
N VAL A 40 -2.95 -4.47 3.49
CA VAL A 40 -2.49 -3.23 2.87
C VAL A 40 -3.66 -2.34 2.46
N GLY A 41 -4.72 -2.93 1.90
CA GLY A 41 -5.97 -2.21 1.61
C GLY A 41 -6.60 -1.59 2.86
N ASN A 42 -6.68 -2.35 3.96
CA ASN A 42 -7.21 -1.85 5.23
C ASN A 42 -6.33 -0.74 5.85
N ILE A 43 -5.01 -0.86 5.74
CA ILE A 43 -4.07 0.18 6.20
C ILE A 43 -4.28 1.46 5.42
N LEU A 44 -4.38 1.37 4.08
CA LEU A 44 -4.57 2.53 3.23
C LEU A 44 -5.95 3.17 3.39
N ASN A 45 -6.98 2.38 3.66
CA ASN A 45 -8.31 2.89 3.99
C ASN A 45 -8.29 3.68 5.33
N LYS A 46 -7.56 3.20 6.33
CA LYS A 46 -7.43 3.90 7.63
C LYS A 46 -6.39 5.04 7.62
N ASN A 47 -5.67 5.23 6.52
CA ASN A 47 -4.61 6.21 6.47
C ASN A 47 -5.15 7.58 6.04
N HIS A 48 -5.20 8.50 7.00
CA HIS A 48 -5.59 9.90 6.77
C HIS A 48 -4.41 10.80 6.36
N ASN A 49 -3.20 10.26 6.25
CA ASN A 49 -2.03 11.04 5.90
C ASN A 49 -1.92 11.22 4.38
N SER A 50 -2.18 12.46 3.92
CA SER A 50 -2.10 12.85 2.51
C SER A 50 -0.69 12.83 1.92
N ALA A 51 0.36 12.79 2.76
CA ALA A 51 1.73 12.62 2.27
C ALA A 51 1.95 11.23 1.64
N ILE A 52 1.14 10.25 2.04
CA ILE A 52 1.20 8.88 1.55
C ILE A 52 0.31 8.79 0.32
N ARG A 53 0.95 8.51 -0.82
CA ARG A 53 0.28 8.54 -2.12
C ARG A 53 -0.48 7.24 -2.38
N CYS A 54 -1.55 7.03 -1.61
CA CYS A 54 -2.42 5.86 -1.67
C CYS A 54 -2.99 5.59 -3.07
N HIS A 55 -3.24 6.64 -3.87
CA HIS A 55 -3.69 6.54 -5.26
C HIS A 55 -2.68 5.86 -6.21
N ARG A 56 -1.42 5.67 -5.80
CA ARG A 56 -0.40 4.94 -6.58
C ARG A 56 -0.42 3.45 -6.35
N VAL A 57 -1.23 3.02 -5.40
CA VAL A 57 -1.48 1.60 -5.19
C VAL A 57 -2.70 1.23 -6.01
N VAL A 58 -2.74 0.05 -6.61
CA VAL A 58 -3.92 -0.43 -7.36
C VAL A 58 -4.15 -1.91 -7.12
N ARG A 59 -5.31 -2.40 -7.55
CA ARG A 59 -5.60 -3.83 -7.60
C ARG A 59 -4.78 -4.50 -8.70
N SER A 60 -4.63 -5.82 -8.61
CA SER A 60 -3.87 -6.60 -9.62
C SER A 60 -4.51 -6.59 -11.01
N ASP A 61 -5.79 -6.22 -11.10
CA ASP A 61 -6.54 -6.02 -12.34
C ASP A 61 -6.37 -4.60 -12.92
N GLY A 62 -5.52 -3.76 -12.30
CA GLY A 62 -5.29 -2.38 -12.71
C GLY A 62 -6.37 -1.39 -12.28
N THR A 63 -7.44 -1.86 -11.61
CA THR A 63 -8.51 -0.99 -11.13
C THR A 63 -8.09 -0.27 -9.83
N PRO A 64 -8.58 0.97 -9.60
CA PRO A 64 -8.36 1.65 -8.33
C PRO A 64 -8.92 0.86 -7.15
N GLY A 65 -8.21 0.88 -6.02
CA GLY A 65 -8.71 0.29 -4.78
C GLY A 65 -9.80 1.12 -4.12
N GLY A 66 -10.44 0.53 -3.10
CA GLY A 66 -11.42 1.20 -2.24
C GLY A 66 -10.75 2.15 -1.25
N TYR A 67 -10.11 3.20 -1.76
CA TYR A 67 -9.50 4.25 -0.94
C TYR A 67 -10.59 5.03 -0.21
N SER A 68 -10.44 5.15 1.10
CA SER A 68 -11.17 6.14 1.89
C SER A 68 -10.57 7.51 1.55
N ARG A 69 -11.40 8.31 0.91
CA ARG A 69 -11.27 9.74 0.57
C ARG A 69 -10.05 10.48 1.11
#